data_AF-A0A924W3V7-F1
#
_entry.id   AF-A0A924W3V7-F1
#
_cell.length_a   1.000
_cell.length_b   1.000
_cell.length_c   1.000
_cell.angle_alpha   90.00
_cell.angle_beta   90.00
_cell.angle_gamma   90.00
#
_symmetry.space_group_name_H-M   'P 1'
#
loop_
_entity.id
_entity.type
_entity.pdbx_description
1 polymer ?
#
loop_
_entity_poly.entity_id
_entity_poly.type
_entity_poly.pdbx_seq_one_letter_code
_entity_poly.pdbx_strand_id
1 'polypeptide(L)'
;MQNPITSGILALALSSFVSVAAIGQQPGGAPGLPPRPPVPKSVGETVPETLITVEFEGGKVKDYIEAVKVASKKAGLEVNVICPVNARDLELPSTSLKSVTVLTAMNAIGSALAGTSEYAFEAYKVGRAENESPTFTLQFYPSRL
;
A
#
# COMPACT_ATOMS: atom_id res chain seq x y z
N MET A 1 -40.61 3.52 -57.87
CA MET A 1 -41.40 3.51 -56.61
C MET A 1 -40.43 3.28 -55.45
N GLN A 2 -40.67 3.94 -54.31
CA GLN A 2 -39.91 3.93 -53.03
C GLN A 2 -38.67 4.86 -52.90
N ASN A 3 -39.01 6.13 -52.72
CA ASN A 3 -38.68 7.11 -51.66
C ASN A 3 -37.38 6.99 -50.82
N PRO A 4 -36.74 8.14 -50.53
CA PRO A 4 -35.57 8.31 -49.66
C PRO A 4 -35.93 8.38 -48.15
N ILE A 5 -35.02 7.92 -47.29
CA ILE A 5 -35.17 8.04 -45.83
C ILE A 5 -34.87 9.48 -45.38
N THR A 6 -35.89 10.00 -44.72
CA THR A 6 -36.11 11.32 -44.14
C THR A 6 -35.50 11.44 -42.74
N SER A 7 -34.88 12.60 -42.48
CA SER A 7 -34.79 13.37 -41.21
C SER A 7 -34.25 12.75 -39.92
N GLY A 8 -33.38 13.52 -39.27
CA GLY A 8 -33.09 13.39 -37.84
C GLY A 8 -32.07 14.41 -37.34
N ILE A 9 -32.40 15.70 -37.39
CA ILE A 9 -31.62 16.76 -36.72
C ILE A 9 -31.80 16.58 -35.20
N LEU A 10 -30.72 16.28 -34.48
CA LEU A 10 -30.72 16.33 -33.01
C LEU A 10 -29.95 17.57 -32.54
N ALA A 11 -30.71 18.62 -32.26
CA ALA A 11 -30.22 19.81 -31.58
C ALA A 11 -30.22 19.57 -30.07
N LEU A 12 -29.03 19.53 -29.46
CA LEU A 12 -28.86 19.58 -28.00
C LEU A 12 -28.28 20.95 -27.65
N ALA A 13 -29.18 21.91 -27.48
CA ALA A 13 -28.90 23.15 -26.78
C ALA A 13 -29.21 22.92 -25.29
N LEU A 14 -28.18 22.91 -24.45
CA LEU A 14 -28.33 23.14 -23.01
C LEU A 14 -27.34 24.20 -22.58
N SER A 15 -27.80 25.44 -22.70
CA SER A 15 -27.26 26.60 -22.01
C SER A 15 -27.60 26.49 -20.53
N SER A 16 -26.59 26.50 -19.67
CA SER A 16 -26.76 26.77 -18.24
C SER A 16 -25.62 27.68 -17.80
N PHE A 17 -25.90 28.97 -17.78
CA PHE A 17 -25.10 29.96 -17.08
C PHE A 17 -25.32 29.78 -15.58
N VAL A 18 -24.24 29.67 -14.79
CA VAL A 18 -24.26 30.07 -13.38
C VAL A 18 -23.00 30.89 -13.11
N SER A 19 -23.25 32.02 -12.45
CA SER A 19 -22.49 33.24 -12.35
C SER A 19 -21.11 33.16 -11.69
N VAL A 20 -20.26 34.09 -12.15
CA VAL A 20 -19.03 34.55 -11.51
C VAL A 20 -19.34 35.30 -10.20
N ALA A 21 -18.35 35.27 -9.30
CA ALA A 21 -18.12 36.15 -8.14
C ALA A 21 -18.67 35.68 -6.77
N ALA A 22 -17.76 35.06 -6.01
CA ALA A 22 -17.53 35.46 -4.63
C ALA A 22 -16.02 35.43 -4.37
N ILE A 23 -15.36 36.56 -4.65
CA ILE A 23 -14.04 36.88 -4.11
C ILE A 23 -14.25 37.11 -2.61
N GLY A 24 -14.11 36.06 -1.82
CA GLY A 24 -13.96 36.16 -0.38
C GLY A 24 -12.48 36.34 -0.04
N GLN A 25 -12.01 37.58 0.01
CA GLN A 25 -10.75 37.90 0.68
C GLN A 25 -10.88 37.59 2.17
N GLN A 26 -10.13 36.62 2.67
CA GLN A 26 -9.85 36.49 4.10
C GLN A 26 -8.45 37.02 4.37
N PRO A 27 -8.27 38.08 5.18
CA PRO A 27 -6.96 38.59 5.53
C PRO A 27 -6.43 37.81 6.75
N GLY A 28 -5.26 37.17 6.61
CA GLY A 28 -4.53 36.64 7.76
C GLY A 28 -3.60 35.46 7.47
N GLY A 29 -2.30 35.75 7.41
CA GLY A 29 -1.24 34.92 8.01
C GLY A 29 -0.77 33.64 7.30
N ALA A 30 0.54 33.60 7.04
CA ALA A 30 1.41 32.49 6.61
C ALA A 30 1.43 32.16 5.09
N PRO A 31 2.63 32.05 4.46
CA PRO A 31 2.76 31.54 3.10
C PRO A 31 2.36 30.06 3.07
N GLY A 32 1.08 29.81 2.79
CA GLY A 32 0.54 28.46 2.60
C GLY A 32 1.11 27.86 1.32
N LEU A 33 1.79 26.72 1.45
CA LEU A 33 2.07 25.81 0.34
C LEU A 33 0.78 25.55 -0.45
N PRO A 34 0.84 25.43 -1.79
CA PRO A 34 -0.34 25.17 -2.58
C PRO A 34 -1.06 23.92 -2.06
N PRO A 35 -2.41 23.92 -1.99
CA PRO A 35 -3.16 22.75 -1.57
C PRO A 35 -2.79 21.57 -2.48
N ARG A 36 -2.15 20.56 -1.89
CA ARG A 36 -1.84 19.31 -2.58
C ARG A 36 -3.15 18.78 -3.18
N PRO A 37 -3.20 18.47 -4.49
CA PRO A 37 -4.40 17.89 -5.06
C PRO A 37 -4.80 16.65 -4.26
N PRO A 38 -6.09 16.44 -3.95
CA PRO A 38 -6.53 15.25 -3.24
C PRO A 38 -6.07 14.04 -4.03
N VAL A 39 -5.20 13.21 -3.41
CA VAL A 39 -4.83 11.91 -3.96
C VAL A 39 -6.14 11.17 -4.19
N PRO A 40 -6.47 10.75 -5.43
CA PRO A 40 -7.69 10.00 -5.67
C PRO A 40 -7.66 8.77 -4.78
N LYS A 41 -8.55 8.73 -3.79
CA LYS A 41 -8.87 7.50 -3.06
C LYS A 41 -9.48 6.57 -4.09
N SER A 42 -8.66 5.69 -4.64
CA SER A 42 -9.16 4.51 -5.34
C SER A 42 -10.09 3.81 -4.36
N VAL A 43 -11.40 3.88 -4.62
CA VAL A 43 -12.40 3.05 -3.93
C VAL A 43 -12.23 1.65 -4.51
N GLY A 44 -11.11 1.03 -4.18
CA GLY A 44 -10.85 -0.38 -4.43
C GLY A 44 -11.46 -1.14 -3.27
N GLU A 45 -12.40 -2.02 -3.59
CA GLU A 45 -12.95 -3.06 -2.74
C GLU A 45 -11.94 -3.52 -1.67
N THR A 46 -12.15 -3.07 -0.42
CA THR A 46 -11.34 -3.47 0.73
C THR A 46 -11.66 -4.91 1.05
N VAL A 47 -11.05 -5.84 0.31
CA VAL A 47 -10.94 -7.23 0.76
C VAL A 47 -10.33 -7.16 2.16
N PRO A 48 -11.00 -7.73 3.18
CA PRO A 48 -10.49 -7.68 4.54
C PRO A 48 -9.09 -8.29 4.58
N GLU A 49 -8.11 -7.48 4.97
CA GLU A 49 -6.75 -7.97 5.16
C GLU A 49 -6.71 -8.78 6.46
N THR A 50 -6.23 -10.02 6.39
CA THR A 50 -6.08 -10.89 7.55
C THR A 50 -5.14 -10.25 8.56
N LEU A 51 -5.63 -10.09 9.79
CA LEU A 51 -4.84 -9.59 10.91
C LEU A 51 -4.13 -10.74 11.61
N ILE A 52 -2.87 -10.54 11.95
CA ILE A 52 -2.01 -11.51 12.61
C ILE A 52 -1.38 -10.89 13.86
N THR A 53 -0.97 -11.76 14.79
CA THR A 53 -0.15 -11.39 15.94
C THR A 53 1.17 -12.13 15.84
N VAL A 54 2.28 -11.40 15.95
CA VAL A 54 3.64 -11.90 15.77
C VAL A 54 4.42 -11.54 17.03
N GLU A 55 4.91 -12.57 17.72
CA GLU A 55 5.83 -12.43 18.84
C GLU A 55 7.16 -13.02 18.42
N PHE A 56 8.21 -12.20 18.46
CA PHE A 56 9.56 -12.57 18.05
C PHE A 56 10.55 -12.13 19.11
N GLU A 57 11.32 -13.08 19.64
CA GLU A 57 12.25 -12.84 20.76
C GLU A 57 13.58 -12.21 20.32
N GLY A 58 13.76 -11.96 19.01
CA GLY A 58 15.03 -11.55 18.43
C GLY A 58 15.73 -12.74 17.77
N GLY A 59 16.62 -12.47 16.84
CA GLY A 59 17.27 -13.50 16.03
C GLY A 59 17.48 -13.02 14.61
N LYS A 60 17.41 -13.91 13.62
CA LYS A 60 17.68 -13.55 12.23
C LYS A 60 16.41 -13.20 11.45
N VAL A 61 16.56 -12.42 10.38
CA VAL A 61 15.46 -12.11 9.44
C VAL A 61 14.72 -13.37 8.97
N LYS A 62 15.43 -14.46 8.68
CA LYS A 62 14.80 -15.73 8.28
C LYS A 62 13.83 -16.26 9.34
N ASP A 63 14.21 -16.17 10.63
CA ASP A 63 13.43 -16.69 11.74
C ASP A 63 12.19 -15.81 11.97
N TYR A 64 12.34 -14.50 11.80
CA TYR A 64 11.23 -13.56 11.81
C TYR A 64 10.23 -13.85 10.68
N ILE A 65 10.70 -14.11 9.46
CA ILE A 65 9.84 -14.46 8.32
C ILE A 65 9.07 -15.76 8.61
N GLU A 66 9.72 -16.76 9.21
CA GLU A 66 9.04 -17.99 9.62
C GLU A 66 7.97 -17.73 10.69
N ALA A 67 8.26 -16.90 11.70
CA ALA A 67 7.29 -16.50 12.70
C ALA A 67 6.05 -15.83 12.08
N VAL A 68 6.25 -14.96 11.10
CA VAL A 68 5.14 -14.34 10.36
C VAL A 68 4.36 -15.37 9.55
N LYS A 69 5.03 -16.28 8.83
CA LYS A 69 4.35 -17.36 8.08
C LYS A 69 3.50 -18.23 9.00
N VAL A 70 4.00 -18.60 10.17
CA VAL A 70 3.25 -19.37 11.18
C VAL A 70 2.04 -18.58 11.68
N ALA A 71 2.21 -17.29 12.00
CA ALA A 71 1.13 -16.42 12.45
C ALA A 71 0.03 -16.25 11.37
N SER A 72 0.42 -16.05 10.11
CA SER A 72 -0.52 -15.99 8.98
C SER A 72 -1.27 -17.30 8.79
N LYS A 73 -0.57 -18.44 8.83
CA LYS A 73 -1.19 -19.75 8.71
C LYS A 73 -2.20 -20.03 9.82
N LYS A 74 -1.89 -19.64 11.07
CA LYS A 74 -2.84 -19.71 12.20
C LYS A 74 -4.10 -18.86 11.98
N ALA A 75 -3.97 -17.74 11.27
CA ALA A 75 -5.08 -16.87 10.89
C ALA A 75 -5.81 -17.33 9.60
N GLY A 76 -5.48 -18.51 9.06
CA GLY A 76 -6.12 -19.07 7.87
C GLY A 76 -5.58 -18.52 6.54
N LEU A 77 -4.42 -17.84 6.55
CA LEU A 77 -3.80 -17.27 5.36
C LEU A 77 -2.40 -17.85 5.15
N GLU A 78 -2.21 -18.65 4.10
CA GLU A 78 -0.89 -19.11 3.71
C GLU A 78 -0.18 -18.04 2.86
N VAL A 79 1.07 -17.72 3.18
CA VAL A 79 1.81 -16.61 2.54
C VAL A 79 3.16 -17.08 2.03
N ASN A 80 3.52 -16.63 0.84
CA ASN A 80 4.84 -16.84 0.27
C ASN A 80 5.70 -15.60 0.52
N VAL A 81 6.94 -15.80 0.99
CA VAL A 81 7.87 -14.70 1.25
C VAL A 81 9.18 -14.99 0.55
N ILE A 82 9.58 -14.09 -0.35
CA ILE A 82 10.86 -14.14 -1.06
C ILE A 82 11.83 -13.21 -0.34
N CYS A 83 12.90 -13.78 0.20
CA CYS A 83 13.94 -13.07 0.93
C CYS A 83 15.32 -13.31 0.29
N PRO A 84 16.06 -12.25 -0.09
CA PRO A 84 17.43 -12.32 -0.59
C PRO A 84 18.36 -13.04 0.40
N VAL A 85 19.30 -13.84 -0.10
CA VAL A 85 20.18 -14.68 0.74
C VAL A 85 21.02 -13.85 1.71
N ASN A 86 21.56 -12.73 1.24
CA ASN A 86 22.37 -11.79 2.04
C ASN A 86 21.60 -11.16 3.20
N ALA A 87 20.28 -11.07 3.11
CA ALA A 87 19.44 -10.49 4.14
C ALA A 87 19.00 -11.49 5.22
N ARG A 88 19.01 -12.79 4.91
CA ARG A 88 18.47 -13.84 5.80
C ARG A 88 19.16 -13.91 7.15
N ASP A 89 20.43 -13.56 7.18
CA ASP A 89 21.30 -13.68 8.34
C ASP A 89 21.43 -12.40 9.17
N LEU A 90 20.82 -11.30 8.72
CA LEU A 90 20.79 -10.05 9.47
C LEU A 90 20.06 -10.25 10.80
N GLU A 91 20.64 -9.69 11.84
CA GLU A 91 20.06 -9.74 13.18
C GLU A 91 18.95 -8.70 13.33
N LEU A 92 17.87 -9.13 13.96
CA LEU A 92 16.71 -8.34 14.30
C LEU A 92 16.50 -8.36 15.82
N PRO A 93 16.15 -7.20 16.41
CA PRO A 93 15.77 -7.14 17.81
C PRO A 93 14.44 -7.85 18.05
N SER A 94 14.18 -8.16 19.32
CA SER A 94 12.86 -8.65 19.76
C SER A 94 11.76 -7.68 19.35
N THR A 95 10.68 -8.19 18.78
CA THR A 95 9.55 -7.40 18.29
C THR A 95 8.24 -8.11 18.61
N SER A 96 7.26 -7.36 19.11
CA SER A 96 5.89 -7.84 19.33
C SER A 96 4.93 -6.97 18.53
N LEU A 97 4.22 -7.56 17.57
CA LEU A 97 3.22 -6.90 16.75
C LEU A 97 1.86 -7.56 17.00
N LYS A 98 0.86 -6.76 17.34
CA LYS A 98 -0.49 -7.23 17.66
C LYS A 98 -1.49 -6.68 16.66
N SER A 99 -2.36 -7.55 16.15
CA SER A 99 -3.44 -7.19 15.21
C SER A 99 -2.96 -6.36 14.01
N VAL A 100 -1.87 -6.79 13.39
CA VAL A 100 -1.29 -6.14 12.20
C VAL A 100 -1.54 -6.96 10.95
N THR A 101 -1.50 -6.32 9.78
CA THR A 101 -1.56 -7.03 8.51
C THR A 101 -0.20 -7.67 8.21
N VAL A 102 -0.18 -8.70 7.36
CA VAL A 102 1.08 -9.37 6.97
C VAL A 102 2.08 -8.39 6.36
N LEU A 103 1.60 -7.44 5.56
CA LEU A 103 2.44 -6.41 4.95
C LEU A 103 3.07 -5.50 6.01
N THR A 104 2.28 -5.06 7.01
CA THR A 104 2.78 -4.26 8.12
C THR A 104 3.81 -5.03 8.94
N ALA A 105 3.58 -6.32 9.19
CA ALA A 105 4.56 -7.17 9.87
C ALA A 105 5.87 -7.28 9.08
N MET A 106 5.80 -7.45 7.76
CA MET A 106 7.00 -7.48 6.92
C MET A 106 7.75 -6.14 6.95
N ASN A 107 7.04 -5.01 6.84
CA ASN A 107 7.64 -3.67 6.86
C ASN A 107 8.28 -3.31 8.22
N ALA A 108 7.87 -3.94 9.31
CA ALA A 108 8.50 -3.75 10.62
C ALA A 108 9.98 -4.17 10.63
N ILE A 109 10.41 -5.09 9.75
CA ILE A 109 11.82 -5.43 9.55
C ILE A 109 12.63 -4.19 9.19
N GLY A 110 12.10 -3.35 8.29
CA GLY A 110 12.76 -2.11 7.89
C GLY A 110 12.86 -1.10 9.02
N SER A 111 11.82 -0.98 9.85
CA SER A 111 11.89 -0.14 11.06
C SER A 111 12.88 -0.67 12.09
N ALA A 112 13.02 -2.00 12.23
CA ALA A 112 13.95 -2.62 13.15
C ALA A 112 15.42 -2.52 12.70
N LEU A 113 15.66 -2.45 11.39
CA LEU A 113 16.99 -2.27 10.79
C LEU A 113 17.37 -0.80 10.54
N ALA A 114 16.40 0.12 10.66
CA ALA A 114 16.60 1.55 10.46
C ALA A 114 17.60 2.09 11.50
N GLY A 115 18.80 2.42 11.03
CA GLY A 115 19.89 2.94 11.86
C GLY A 115 20.94 1.92 12.28
N THR A 116 20.75 0.63 12.00
CA THR A 116 21.74 -0.43 12.32
C THR A 116 22.36 -1.07 11.09
N SER A 117 21.64 -1.05 9.96
CA SER A 117 22.12 -1.66 8.72
C SER A 117 22.40 -0.61 7.65
N GLU A 118 23.42 -0.88 6.84
CA GLU A 118 23.69 -0.14 5.59
C GLU A 118 22.60 -0.37 4.52
N TYR A 119 21.48 -1.02 4.87
CA TYR A 119 20.44 -1.40 3.94
C TYR A 119 19.10 -0.71 4.27
N ALA A 120 18.49 -0.09 3.27
CA ALA A 120 17.08 0.23 3.27
C ALA A 120 16.28 -1.03 2.94
N PHE A 121 15.11 -1.16 3.56
CA PHE A 121 14.24 -2.31 3.45
C PHE A 121 12.85 -1.90 3.01
N GLU A 122 12.27 -2.68 2.10
CA GLU A 122 10.87 -2.50 1.73
C GLU A 122 10.21 -3.83 1.36
N ALA A 123 9.01 -4.07 1.88
CA ALA A 123 8.20 -5.23 1.54
C ALA A 123 7.10 -4.85 0.56
N TYR A 124 6.98 -5.63 -0.52
CA TYR A 124 5.95 -5.43 -1.53
C TYR A 124 5.15 -6.70 -1.75
N LYS A 125 3.85 -6.55 -1.96
CA LYS A 125 2.97 -7.63 -2.39
C LYS A 125 3.05 -7.76 -3.90
N VAL A 126 3.50 -8.91 -4.41
CA VAL A 126 3.78 -9.13 -5.84
C VAL A 126 2.62 -9.82 -6.57
N GLY A 127 1.60 -10.31 -5.86
CA GLY A 127 0.45 -10.94 -6.51
C GLY A 127 -0.84 -10.94 -5.70
N ARG A 128 -1.95 -10.96 -6.42
CA ARG A 128 -3.30 -11.31 -5.96
C ARG A 128 -3.97 -12.09 -7.10
N ALA A 129 -3.58 -13.35 -7.30
CA ALA A 129 -4.43 -14.23 -8.09
C ALA A 129 -5.54 -14.76 -7.16
N GLU A 130 -6.78 -14.80 -7.64
CA GLU A 130 -7.97 -15.15 -6.86
C GLU A 130 -7.91 -16.53 -6.18
N ASN A 131 -6.95 -17.37 -6.57
CA ASN A 131 -6.72 -18.72 -6.05
C ASN A 131 -5.27 -18.99 -5.59
N GLU A 132 -4.43 -17.97 -5.40
CA GLU A 132 -3.05 -18.17 -4.96
C GLU A 132 -2.74 -17.49 -3.62
N SER A 133 -1.94 -18.15 -2.80
CA SER A 133 -1.37 -17.60 -1.57
C SER A 133 -0.69 -16.26 -1.87
N PRO A 134 -1.01 -15.18 -1.13
CA PRO A 134 -0.37 -13.89 -1.35
C PRO A 134 1.15 -14.01 -1.21
N THR A 135 1.84 -13.48 -2.22
CA THR A 135 3.29 -13.49 -2.28
C THR A 135 3.84 -12.10 -1.95
N PHE A 136 4.75 -12.07 -0.98
CA PHE A 136 5.47 -10.89 -0.54
C PHE A 136 6.94 -11.02 -0.92
N THR A 137 7.51 -9.96 -1.45
CA THR A 137 8.94 -9.88 -1.75
C THR A 137 9.58 -8.84 -0.86
N LEU A 138 10.72 -9.20 -0.28
CA LEU A 138 11.54 -8.29 0.51
C LEU A 138 12.66 -7.76 -0.37
N GLN A 139 12.75 -6.43 -0.47
CA GLN A 139 13.82 -5.76 -1.19
C GLN A 139 14.77 -5.11 -0.20
N PHE A 140 16.05 -5.29 -0.44
CA PHE A 140 17.14 -4.70 0.33
C PHE A 140 17.97 -3.84 -0.62
N TYR A 141 18.08 -2.56 -0.31
CA TYR A 141 18.83 -1.59 -1.08
C TYR A 141 19.97 -1.04 -0.23
N PRO A 142 21.17 -0.79 -0.78
CA PRO A 142 22.17 -0.03 -0.04
C PRO A 142 21.59 1.35 0.31
N SER A 143 21.50 1.63 1.61
CA SER A 143 21.14 2.93 2.14
C SER A 143 22.28 3.88 1.82
N ARG A 144 22.02 4.90 0.99
CA ARG A 144 22.98 5.98 0.75
C ARG A 144 23.00 6.87 2.00
N LEU A 145 23.76 6.48 3.00
CA LEU A 145 24.19 7.37 4.09
C LEU A 145 25.46 8.11 3.67
#